data_AF-A0A162UEN0-F1
#
_entry.id   AF-A0A162UEN0-F1
#
_cell.length_a   1.000
_cell.length_b   1.000
_cell.length_c   1.000
_cell.angle_alpha   90.00
_cell.angle_beta   90.00
_cell.angle_gamma   90.00
#
_symmetry.space_group_name_H-M   'P 1'
#
loop_
_entity.id
_entity.type
_entity.pdbx_description
1 polymer ?
#
loop_
_entity_poly.entity_id
_entity_poly.type
_entity_poly.pdbx_seq_one_letter_code
_entity_poly.pdbx_strand_id
1 'polypeptide(L)'
;MNNTDYTVIQVLQSMQETLLALQKRQEALQKKQVLNLGRAIPRPVPNIKDIPLVHIYRMVSCDLGVELDKKNKAILNICTHLVCNELASIPSVQALGPNPN
;
A
#
# COMPACT_ATOMS: atom_id res chain seq x y z
N MET A 1 -1.60 13.64 -29.25
CA MET A 1 -1.23 13.33 -27.85
C MET A 1 -0.87 14.66 -27.21
N ASN A 2 -1.66 15.11 -26.23
CA ASN A 2 -1.42 16.41 -25.61
C ASN A 2 -0.33 16.27 -24.51
N ASN A 3 0.30 17.37 -24.11
CA ASN A 3 1.39 17.36 -23.11
C ASN A 3 0.94 16.75 -21.75
N THR A 4 -0.34 16.91 -21.42
CA THR A 4 -0.95 16.33 -20.22
C THR A 4 -1.02 14.81 -20.29
N ASP A 5 -1.42 14.24 -21.44
CA ASP A 5 -1.47 12.78 -21.67
C ASP A 5 -0.08 12.17 -21.51
N TYR A 6 0.96 12.86 -22.01
CA TYR A 6 2.35 12.42 -21.89
C TYR A 6 2.82 12.39 -20.44
N THR A 7 2.46 13.43 -19.67
CA THR A 7 2.83 13.54 -18.26
C THR A 7 2.15 12.47 -17.41
N VAL A 8 0.86 12.20 -17.69
CA VAL A 8 0.09 11.14 -17.00
C VAL A 8 0.66 9.75 -17.31
N ILE A 9 1.03 9.48 -18.56
CA ILE A 9 1.64 8.21 -18.96
C ILE A 9 3.00 8.00 -18.26
N GLN A 10 3.83 9.04 -18.17
CA GLN A 10 5.11 8.96 -17.45
C GLN A 10 4.94 8.62 -15.97
N VAL A 11 3.98 9.25 -15.29
CA VAL A 11 3.74 8.97 -13.86
C VAL A 11 3.28 7.53 -13.68
N LEU A 12 2.37 7.04 -14.52
CA LEU A 12 1.88 5.66 -14.45
C LEU A 12 3.01 4.64 -14.69
N GLN A 13 3.89 4.90 -15.65
CA GLN A 13 5.06 4.04 -15.90
C GLN A 13 6.04 4.04 -14.72
N SER A 14 6.35 5.21 -14.17
CA SER A 14 7.24 5.33 -13.01
C SER A 14 6.68 4.61 -11.77
N MET A 15 5.36 4.69 -11.56
CA MET A 15 4.68 3.94 -10.49
C MET A 15 4.78 2.44 -10.71
N GLN A 16 4.57 1.97 -11.93
CA GLN A 16 4.63 0.54 -12.26
C GLN A 16 6.05 -0.03 -12.06
N GLU A 17 7.08 0.70 -12.45
CA GLU A 17 8.48 0.30 -12.23
C GLU A 17 8.82 0.26 -10.73
N THR A 18 8.33 1.24 -9.98
CA THR A 18 8.54 1.30 -8.52
C THR A 18 7.87 0.13 -7.81
N LEU A 19 6.65 -0.22 -8.20
CA LEU A 19 5.94 -1.40 -7.66
C LEU A 19 6.69 -2.70 -7.96
N LEU A 20 7.19 -2.86 -9.19
CA LEU A 20 7.97 -4.03 -9.57
C LEU A 20 9.29 -4.13 -8.76
N ALA A 21 9.98 -3.01 -8.55
CA ALA A 21 11.20 -2.97 -7.75
C ALA A 21 10.95 -3.34 -6.28
N LEU A 22 9.83 -2.87 -5.71
CA LEU A 22 9.41 -3.23 -4.35
C LEU A 22 9.09 -4.72 -4.23
N GLN A 23 8.37 -5.29 -5.20
CA GLN A 23 8.08 -6.73 -5.22
C GLN A 23 9.36 -7.57 -5.27
N LYS A 24 10.30 -7.26 -6.17
CA LYS A 24 11.59 -7.96 -6.25
C LYS A 24 12.41 -7.85 -4.96
N ARG A 25 12.39 -6.68 -4.32
CA ARG A 25 13.05 -6.47 -3.03
C ARG A 25 12.40 -7.31 -1.92
N GLN A 26 11.08 -7.44 -1.94
CA GLN A 26 10.35 -8.28 -0.99
C GLN A 26 10.65 -9.77 -1.18
N GLU A 27 10.72 -10.25 -2.43
CA GLU A 27 11.15 -11.63 -2.75
C GLU A 27 12.58 -11.91 -2.28
N ALA A 28 13.51 -10.96 -2.48
CA ALA A 28 14.88 -11.08 -2.00
C ALA A 28 14.97 -11.10 -0.47
N LEU A 29 14.14 -10.29 0.21
CA LEU A 29 14.04 -10.29 1.68
C LEU A 29 13.43 -11.59 2.21
N GLN A 30 12.42 -12.15 1.54
CA GLN A 30 11.85 -13.45 1.91
C GLN A 30 12.88 -14.58 1.78
N LYS A 31 13.63 -14.62 0.67
CA LYS A 31 14.74 -15.59 0.49
C LYS A 31 15.82 -15.46 1.57
N LYS A 32 16.08 -14.23 2.05
CA LYS A 32 17.08 -13.96 3.11
C LYS A 32 16.56 -14.29 4.52
N GLN A 33 15.26 -14.19 4.76
CA GLN A 33 14.61 -14.53 6.03
C GLN A 33 14.45 -16.05 6.24
N VAL A 34 14.30 -16.84 5.18
CA VAL A 34 14.34 -18.32 5.26
C VAL A 34 15.68 -18.83 5.84
N LEU A 35 16.75 -18.03 5.77
CA LEU A 35 18.07 -18.35 6.30
C LEU A 35 18.31 -17.90 7.76
N ASN A 36 17.37 -17.17 8.39
CA ASN A 36 17.47 -16.73 9.78
C ASN A 36 16.18 -17.06 10.55
N LEU A 37 15.89 -18.36 10.70
CA LEU A 37 14.72 -18.89 11.42
C LEU A 37 14.73 -18.61 12.94
N GLY A 38 15.64 -17.78 13.46
CA GLY A 38 15.89 -17.59 14.90
C GLY A 38 15.59 -16.20 15.48
N ARG A 39 15.31 -15.17 14.67
CA ARG A 39 14.91 -13.85 15.17
C ARG A 39 13.47 -13.58 14.78
N ALA A 40 12.59 -13.60 15.78
CA ALA A 40 11.22 -13.15 15.63
C ALA A 40 11.21 -11.72 15.08
N ILE A 41 10.71 -11.57 13.85
CA ILE A 41 10.28 -10.27 13.34
C ILE A 41 9.23 -9.77 14.35
N PRO A 42 9.38 -8.57 14.93
CA PRO A 42 8.36 -8.01 15.78
C PRO A 42 7.03 -8.08 15.02
N ARG A 43 6.03 -8.75 15.61
CA ARG A 43 4.70 -8.84 15.00
C ARG A 43 4.25 -7.42 14.65
N PRO A 44 3.73 -7.18 13.44
CA PRO A 44 3.05 -5.93 13.14
C PRO A 44 2.09 -5.61 14.27
N VAL A 45 2.08 -4.34 14.69
CA VAL A 45 1.23 -3.85 15.78
C VAL A 45 -0.19 -4.40 15.57
N PRO A 46 -0.80 -5.11 16.54
CA PRO A 46 -2.03 -5.87 16.34
C PRO A 46 -3.25 -5.03 15.96
N ASN A 47 -3.12 -3.71 15.92
CA ASN A 47 -4.23 -2.78 15.71
C ASN A 47 -4.15 -2.03 14.37
N ILE A 48 -3.76 -2.73 13.30
CA ILE A 48 -3.88 -2.24 11.91
C ILE A 48 -5.35 -2.14 11.46
N LYS A 49 -6.29 -2.71 12.23
CA LYS A 49 -7.75 -2.54 12.03
C LYS A 49 -8.13 -1.07 11.84
N ASP A 50 -7.33 -0.20 12.47
CA ASP A 50 -7.41 1.24 12.43
C ASP A 50 -6.05 1.83 12.05
N ILE A 51 -5.58 1.66 10.80
CA ILE A 51 -5.24 2.90 10.08
C ILE A 51 -6.60 3.42 9.67
N PRO A 52 -7.31 4.17 10.54
CA PRO A 52 -8.63 4.61 10.18
C PRO A 52 -8.40 5.49 8.95
N LEU A 53 -9.33 5.47 8.01
CA LEU A 53 -9.33 6.37 6.86
C LEU A 53 -8.97 7.83 7.25
N VAL A 54 -9.25 8.20 8.51
CA VAL A 54 -8.79 9.43 9.19
C VAL A 54 -7.27 9.68 9.15
N HIS A 55 -6.43 8.66 9.30
CA HIS A 55 -4.96 8.76 9.24
C HIS A 55 -4.51 8.97 7.80
N ILE A 56 -5.14 8.31 6.84
CA ILE A 56 -4.89 8.56 5.42
C ILE A 56 -5.33 10.00 5.07
N TYR A 57 -6.51 10.42 5.50
CA TYR A 57 -6.98 11.79 5.32
C TYR A 57 -6.04 12.81 5.96
N ARG A 58 -5.56 12.56 7.17
CA ARG A 58 -4.58 13.42 7.85
C ARG A 58 -3.26 13.47 7.09
N MET A 59 -2.74 12.35 6.62
CA MET A 59 -1.49 12.32 5.87
C MET A 59 -1.61 13.15 4.58
N VAL A 60 -2.70 12.97 3.85
CA VAL A 60 -2.96 13.71 2.61
C VAL A 60 -3.18 15.21 2.88
N SER A 61 -3.93 15.58 3.92
CA SER A 61 -4.21 16.99 4.20
C SER A 61 -3.10 17.74 4.95
N CYS A 62 -2.44 17.08 5.90
CA CYS A 62 -1.47 17.70 6.80
C CYS A 62 -0.03 17.54 6.30
N ASP A 63 0.34 16.35 5.82
CA ASP A 63 1.72 16.06 5.44
C ASP A 63 1.98 16.36 3.97
N LEU A 64 0.98 16.15 3.11
CA LEU A 64 1.06 16.44 1.67
C LEU A 64 0.41 17.78 1.27
N GLY A 65 -0.33 18.42 2.19
CA GLY A 65 -0.98 19.71 1.95
C GLY A 65 -2.13 19.68 0.92
N VAL A 66 -2.67 18.50 0.61
CA VAL A 66 -3.74 18.32 -0.37
C VAL A 66 -5.08 18.39 0.32
N GLU A 67 -5.89 19.39 -0.03
CA GLU A 67 -7.22 19.53 0.53
C GLU A 67 -8.16 18.44 0.04
N LEU A 68 -8.82 17.76 0.98
CA LEU A 68 -9.72 16.66 0.70
C LEU A 68 -11.18 17.10 0.85
N ASP A 69 -11.80 17.43 -0.28
CA ASP A 69 -13.24 17.64 -0.35
C ASP A 69 -14.03 16.31 -0.21
N LYS A 70 -15.36 16.41 -0.09
CA LYS A 70 -16.24 15.23 0.06
C LYS A 70 -16.09 14.21 -1.08
N LYS A 71 -15.90 14.68 -2.31
CA LYS A 71 -15.78 13.82 -3.50
C LYS A 71 -14.44 13.10 -3.49
N ASN A 72 -13.35 13.81 -3.22
CA ASN A 72 -12.00 13.26 -3.13
C ASN A 72 -11.88 12.26 -1.99
N LYS A 73 -12.54 12.51 -0.84
CA LYS A 73 -12.64 11.55 0.27
C LYS A 73 -13.33 10.25 -0.13
N ALA A 74 -14.42 10.33 -0.90
CA ALA A 74 -15.13 9.15 -1.38
C ALA A 74 -14.30 8.36 -2.39
N ILE A 75 -13.62 9.03 -3.32
CA ILE A 75 -12.71 8.40 -4.28
C ILE A 75 -11.58 7.70 -3.54
N LEU A 76 -10.94 8.38 -2.58
CA LEU A 76 -9.86 7.81 -1.79
C LEU A 76 -10.31 6.54 -1.06
N ASN A 77 -11.50 6.56 -0.46
CA ASN A 77 -12.07 5.40 0.22
C ASN A 77 -12.25 4.19 -0.73
N ILE A 78 -12.77 4.44 -1.93
CA ILE A 78 -12.92 3.40 -2.96
C ILE A 78 -11.55 2.85 -3.37
N CYS A 79 -10.59 3.73 -3.64
CA CYS A 79 -9.22 3.35 -4.00
C CYS A 79 -8.56 2.52 -2.89
N THR A 80 -8.71 2.91 -1.61
CA THR A 80 -8.21 2.14 -0.47
C THR A 80 -8.80 0.74 -0.45
N HIS A 81 -10.12 0.60 -0.62
CA HIS A 81 -10.76 -0.72 -0.68
C HIS A 81 -10.26 -1.58 -1.84
N LEU A 82 -10.10 -1.01 -3.04
CA LEU A 82 -9.60 -1.73 -4.21
C LEU A 82 -8.18 -2.26 -3.98
N VAL A 83 -7.28 -1.39 -3.52
CA VAL A 83 -5.89 -1.78 -3.22
C VAL A 83 -5.84 -2.82 -2.10
N CYS A 84 -6.64 -2.67 -1.04
CA CYS A 84 -6.71 -3.66 0.03
C CYS A 84 -7.18 -5.03 -0.49
N ASN A 85 -8.16 -5.08 -1.38
CA ASN A 85 -8.63 -6.34 -1.99
C ASN A 85 -7.55 -6.98 -2.88
N GLU A 86 -6.85 -6.17 -3.67
CA GLU A 86 -5.76 -6.65 -4.52
C GLU A 86 -4.60 -7.17 -3.67
N LEU A 87 -4.21 -6.47 -2.61
CA LEU A 87 -3.21 -6.93 -1.66
C LEU A 87 -3.63 -8.21 -0.93
N ALA A 88 -4.92 -8.36 -0.59
CA ALA A 88 -5.45 -9.58 0.03
C ALA A 88 -5.38 -10.81 -0.90
N SER A 89 -5.25 -10.61 -2.22
CA SER A 89 -5.02 -11.70 -3.17
C SER A 89 -3.57 -12.21 -3.16
N ILE A 90 -2.64 -11.46 -2.57
CA ILE A 90 -1.22 -11.82 -2.52
C ILE A 90 -1.02 -12.98 -1.53
N PRO A 91 -0.36 -14.09 -1.92
CA PRO A 91 -0.18 -15.26 -1.06
C PRO A 91 0.50 -14.96 0.28
N SER A 92 1.43 -14.01 0.31
CA SER A 92 2.12 -13.60 1.54
C SER A 92 1.21 -12.84 2.51
N VAL A 93 0.20 -12.14 2.02
CA VAL A 93 -0.81 -11.46 2.84
C VAL A 93 -1.84 -12.48 3.35
N GLN A 94 -2.24 -13.44 2.51
CA GLN A 94 -3.12 -14.54 2.92
C GLN A 94 -2.50 -15.41 4.02
N ALA A 95 -1.19 -15.63 3.95
CA ALA A 95 -0.43 -16.38 4.97
C ALA A 95 -0.44 -15.72 6.36
N LEU A 96 -0.76 -14.42 6.46
CA LEU A 96 -0.92 -13.74 7.75
C LEU A 96 -2.21 -14.16 8.48
N GLY A 97 -3.12 -14.84 7.80
CA GLY A 97 -4.38 -15.30 8.36
C GLY A 97 -5.42 -14.17 8.49
N PRO A 98 -6.67 -14.54 8.81
CA PRO A 98 -7.72 -13.56 9.02
C PRO A 98 -7.42 -12.70 10.26
N ASN A 99 -7.97 -11.49 10.22
CA ASN A 99 -7.87 -10.54 11.30
C ASN A 99 -8.41 -11.14 12.62
N PRO A 100 -7.59 -11.25 13.69
CA PRO A 100 -8.06 -11.78 14.96
C PRO A 100 -9.05 -10.79 15.58
N ASN A 101 -10.32 -11.19 15.72
CA ASN A 101 -11.39 -10.36 16.28
C ASN A 101 -11.06 -9.84 17.67
#